data_AF-A0A254Q8Z3-F1
#
_entry.id   AF-A0A254Q8Z3-F1
#
_cell.length_a   1.000
_cell.length_b   1.000
_cell.length_c   1.000
_cell.angle_alpha   90.00
_cell.angle_beta   90.00
_cell.angle_gamma   90.00
#
_symmetry.space_group_name_H-M   'P 1'
#
loop_
_entity.id
_entity.type
_entity.pdbx_description
1 polymer ?
#
loop_
_entity_poly.entity_id
_entity_poly.type
_entity_poly.pdbx_seq_one_letter_code
_entity_poly.pdbx_strand_id
1 'polypeptide(L)'
;MKTTHDQDMKWMRKALQLAHKAGQNGEVPIGAVLVSPTGDLLSKAANIRETLHTPLGHAELLCLHRAAKKLKSWRLEDCTLYVTLEPCVMCAGAIQQARVGRVVYAAKDAKGGAVESLYQVLSDSRLNHQVQVTMGVLEKECSELISGFFQGRRDEQKSKKSEKVYRHRSSAVVVYKNKILGFHAEDPVSKKKYFFLPGGMIDPGETAAMTAVRETSEETDYKIKIFSETEFRRKYDFNWNGKNQPCDTVFYLGTLDEPWHEVRAVKDADYHRGVAWIDLKDIDKTFSYDKDILWAVQKLTKTARKMKL
;
A
#
# COMPACT_ATOMS: atom_id res chain seq x y z
N MET A 1 53.43 -3.17 -7.69
CA MET A 1 52.65 -2.43 -6.68
C MET A 1 51.24 -2.20 -7.23
N LYS A 2 50.16 -2.41 -6.45
CA LYS A 2 48.80 -2.07 -6.89
C LYS A 2 48.64 -0.55 -6.88
N THR A 3 47.97 0.02 -7.88
CA THR A 3 47.68 1.46 -7.92
C THR A 3 46.67 1.82 -6.82
N THR A 4 46.62 3.08 -6.39
CA THR A 4 45.60 3.58 -5.44
C THR A 4 44.19 3.29 -5.96
N HIS A 5 43.97 3.43 -7.27
CA HIS A 5 42.70 3.10 -7.92
C HIS A 5 42.33 1.61 -7.78
N ASP A 6 43.28 0.68 -7.97
CA ASP A 6 43.02 -0.76 -7.78
C ASP A 6 42.65 -1.11 -6.34
N GLN A 7 43.24 -0.41 -5.38
CA GLN A 7 42.91 -0.57 -3.96
C GLN A 7 41.51 -0.04 -3.67
N ASP A 8 41.16 1.13 -4.20
CA ASP A 8 39.83 1.72 -4.04
C ASP A 8 38.74 0.79 -4.60
N MET A 9 38.95 0.27 -5.80
CA MET A 9 38.05 -0.68 -6.44
C MET A 9 37.91 -1.97 -5.61
N LYS A 10 39.01 -2.50 -5.06
CA LYS A 10 38.98 -3.69 -4.18
C LYS A 10 38.10 -3.46 -2.95
N TRP A 11 38.29 -2.33 -2.25
CA TRP A 11 37.57 -2.06 -1.01
C TRP A 11 36.12 -1.64 -1.26
N MET A 12 35.85 -0.91 -2.33
CA MET A 12 34.49 -0.57 -2.72
C MET A 12 33.68 -1.81 -3.12
N ARG A 13 34.28 -2.80 -3.83
CA ARG A 13 33.62 -4.10 -4.05
C ARG A 13 33.26 -4.79 -2.74
N LYS A 14 34.10 -4.67 -1.71
CA LYS A 14 33.80 -5.22 -0.38
C LYS A 14 32.63 -4.51 0.28
N ALA A 15 32.56 -3.19 0.17
CA ALA A 15 31.43 -2.39 0.65
C ALA A 15 30.14 -2.75 -0.11
N LEU A 16 30.19 -2.89 -1.43
CA LEU A 16 29.07 -3.28 -2.28
C LEU A 16 28.51 -4.67 -1.92
N GLN A 17 29.36 -5.65 -1.59
CA GLN A 17 28.91 -6.96 -1.09
C GLN A 17 28.10 -6.84 0.22
N LEU A 18 28.43 -5.87 1.08
CA LEU A 18 27.68 -5.62 2.32
C LEU A 18 26.37 -4.90 2.04
N ALA A 19 26.38 -3.94 1.11
CA ALA A 19 25.19 -3.26 0.63
C ALA A 19 24.15 -4.24 0.06
N HIS A 20 24.58 -5.21 -0.74
CA HIS A 20 23.69 -6.27 -1.25
C HIS A 20 23.01 -7.05 -0.12
N LYS A 21 23.76 -7.44 0.91
CA LYS A 21 23.22 -8.17 2.06
C LYS A 21 22.22 -7.33 2.87
N ALA A 22 22.49 -6.04 3.03
CA ALA A 22 21.53 -5.11 3.64
C ALA A 22 20.22 -5.06 2.83
N GLY A 23 20.32 -4.89 1.50
CA GLY A 23 19.16 -4.91 0.61
C GLY A 23 18.32 -6.19 0.72
N GLN A 24 18.98 -7.35 0.77
CA GLN A 24 18.31 -8.65 0.95
C GLN A 24 17.57 -8.76 2.29
N ASN A 25 18.04 -8.06 3.32
CA ASN A 25 17.40 -8.01 4.64
C ASN A 25 16.36 -6.88 4.76
N GLY A 26 15.99 -6.25 3.64
CA GLY A 26 15.01 -5.16 3.63
C GLY A 26 15.56 -3.83 4.13
N GLU A 27 16.88 -3.66 4.26
CA GLU A 27 17.51 -2.39 4.60
C GLU A 27 17.88 -1.61 3.32
N VAL A 28 17.93 -0.28 3.38
CA VAL A 28 18.50 0.50 2.26
C VAL A 28 19.92 -0.03 1.98
N PRO A 29 20.26 -0.43 0.73
CA PRO A 29 21.46 -1.19 0.45
C PRO A 29 22.71 -0.29 0.43
N ILE A 30 23.21 0.00 1.63
CA ILE A 30 24.42 0.81 1.84
C ILE A 30 25.41 -0.03 2.66
N GLY A 31 26.65 -0.07 2.19
CA GLY A 31 27.75 -0.78 2.83
C GLY A 31 28.95 0.12 3.01
N ALA A 32 29.74 -0.15 4.05
CA ALA A 32 30.97 0.56 4.33
C ALA A 32 32.07 -0.36 4.86
N VAL A 33 33.32 0.00 4.59
CA VAL A 33 34.51 -0.62 5.17
C VAL A 33 35.53 0.45 5.56
N LEU A 34 36.23 0.25 6.67
CA LEU A 34 37.32 1.12 7.12
C LEU A 34 38.64 0.35 7.05
N VAL A 35 39.65 0.96 6.45
CA VAL A 35 40.95 0.36 6.16
C VAL A 35 42.05 1.18 6.84
N SER A 36 43.03 0.50 7.43
CA SER A 36 44.19 1.13 8.07
C SER A 36 45.17 1.72 7.04
N PRO A 37 46.13 2.55 7.48
CA PRO A 37 47.20 3.05 6.60
C PRO A 37 48.08 1.93 6.02
N THR A 38 48.20 0.81 6.74
CA THR A 38 48.92 -0.39 6.28
C THR A 38 48.14 -1.21 5.25
N GLY A 39 46.88 -0.84 4.96
CA GLY A 39 46.02 -1.54 4.00
C GLY A 39 45.21 -2.69 4.60
N ASP A 40 45.12 -2.78 5.93
CA ASP A 40 44.37 -3.83 6.64
C ASP A 40 42.91 -3.43 6.89
N LEU A 41 41.98 -4.39 6.77
CA LEU A 41 40.58 -4.14 7.09
C LEU A 41 40.39 -4.00 8.61
N LEU A 42 40.06 -2.81 9.07
CA LEU A 42 39.79 -2.53 10.49
C LEU A 42 38.37 -2.92 10.86
N SER A 43 37.39 -2.48 10.07
CA SER A 43 35.97 -2.74 10.29
C SER A 43 35.18 -2.79 9.00
N LYS A 44 34.01 -3.42 9.07
CA LYS A 44 33.02 -3.46 7.99
C LYS A 44 31.62 -3.39 8.57
N ALA A 45 30.69 -2.76 7.87
CA ALA A 45 29.29 -2.66 8.27
C ALA A 45 28.38 -2.42 7.07
N ALA A 46 27.08 -2.60 7.30
CA ALA A 46 26.02 -2.25 6.37
C ALA A 46 24.91 -1.53 7.14
N ASN A 47 24.05 -0.83 6.42
CA ASN A 47 22.87 -0.21 7.02
C ASN A 47 21.98 -1.26 7.71
N ILE A 48 21.57 -0.98 8.95
CA ILE A 48 20.73 -1.83 9.81
C ILE A 48 19.71 -0.99 10.60
N ARG A 49 19.27 0.13 10.02
CA ARG A 49 18.38 1.11 10.64
C ARG A 49 17.04 0.49 11.05
N GLU A 50 16.44 -0.28 10.15
CA GLU A 50 15.15 -0.93 10.39
C GLU A 50 15.30 -2.07 11.41
N THR A 51 16.37 -2.86 11.30
CA THR A 51 16.68 -4.03 12.14
C THR A 51 16.89 -3.64 13.60
N LEU A 52 17.62 -2.55 13.84
CA LEU A 52 17.91 -2.07 15.19
C LEU A 52 16.92 -1.01 15.69
N HIS A 53 15.93 -0.62 14.87
CA HIS A 53 15.00 0.47 15.16
C HIS A 53 15.71 1.74 15.67
N THR A 54 16.83 2.10 15.06
CA THR A 54 17.67 3.22 15.49
C THR A 54 18.06 4.12 14.33
N PRO A 55 17.95 5.45 14.46
CA PRO A 55 18.38 6.36 13.41
C PRO A 55 19.89 6.30 13.15
N LEU A 56 20.68 5.75 14.10
CA LEU A 56 22.13 5.69 14.02
C LEU A 56 22.65 4.44 13.25
N GLY A 57 21.76 3.61 12.72
CA GLY A 57 22.08 2.33 12.06
C GLY A 57 22.78 2.43 10.70
N HIS A 58 23.44 3.55 10.40
CA HIS A 58 24.13 3.79 9.14
C HIS A 58 25.46 3.04 9.04
N ALA A 59 25.84 2.63 7.83
CA ALA A 59 27.02 1.79 7.61
C ALA A 59 28.32 2.47 8.06
N GLU A 60 28.45 3.77 7.82
CA GLU A 60 29.62 4.59 8.16
C GLU A 60 29.77 4.68 9.69
N LEU A 61 28.71 5.06 10.41
CA LEU A 61 28.71 5.14 11.87
C LEU A 61 29.10 3.82 12.52
N LEU A 62 28.53 2.73 12.02
CA LEU A 62 28.82 1.39 12.54
C LEU A 62 30.26 0.96 12.26
N CYS A 63 30.84 1.34 11.11
CA CYS A 63 32.26 1.13 10.85
C CYS A 63 33.13 1.91 11.83
N LEU A 64 32.92 3.23 11.95
CA LEU A 64 33.70 4.08 12.86
C LEU A 64 33.62 3.56 14.30
N HIS A 65 32.43 3.22 14.78
CA HIS A 65 32.22 2.68 16.12
C HIS A 65 32.99 1.36 16.34
N ARG A 66 32.88 0.41 15.39
CA ARG A 66 33.56 -0.89 15.48
C ARG A 66 35.08 -0.75 15.45
N ALA A 67 35.60 0.10 14.57
CA ALA A 67 37.03 0.38 14.47
C ALA A 67 37.55 1.05 15.75
N ALA A 68 36.86 2.07 16.25
CA ALA A 68 37.26 2.77 17.47
C ALA A 68 37.30 1.83 18.69
N LYS A 69 36.29 0.96 18.81
CA LYS A 69 36.25 -0.06 19.87
C LYS A 69 37.40 -1.07 19.73
N LYS A 70 37.71 -1.51 18.51
CA LYS A 70 38.82 -2.45 18.23
C LYS A 70 40.18 -1.84 18.57
N LEU A 71 40.39 -0.57 18.21
CA LEU A 71 41.65 0.14 18.43
C LEU A 71 41.77 0.76 19.82
N LYS A 72 40.69 0.77 20.61
CA LYS A 72 40.57 1.50 21.88
C LYS A 72 40.95 2.99 21.73
N SER A 73 40.61 3.56 20.58
CA SER A 73 40.88 4.96 20.23
C SER A 73 39.70 5.50 19.44
N TRP A 74 39.25 6.70 19.78
CA TRP A 74 38.25 7.41 18.99
C TRP A 74 38.86 8.09 17.75
N ARG A 75 40.19 8.27 17.73
CA ARG A 75 40.94 8.79 16.58
C ARG A 75 41.23 7.67 15.60
N LEU A 76 40.76 7.85 14.38
CA LEU A 76 40.94 6.97 13.22
C LEU A 76 41.76 7.71 12.14
N GLU A 77 42.79 8.42 12.60
CA GLU A 77 43.73 9.17 11.76
C GLU A 77 44.35 8.24 10.71
N ASP A 78 44.59 8.80 9.52
CA ASP A 78 45.14 8.12 8.33
C ASP A 78 44.33 6.91 7.81
N CYS A 79 43.22 6.54 8.45
CA CYS A 79 42.34 5.49 7.96
C CYS A 79 41.56 5.97 6.74
N THR A 80 41.26 5.03 5.83
CA THR A 80 40.39 5.27 4.68
C THR A 80 39.03 4.59 4.87
N LEU A 81 37.95 5.36 4.80
CA LEU A 81 36.57 4.87 4.79
C LEU A 81 36.08 4.74 3.34
N TYR A 82 35.60 3.56 2.97
CA TYR A 82 34.92 3.31 1.70
C TYR A 82 33.44 3.11 1.96
N VAL A 83 32.56 3.80 1.24
CA VAL A 83 31.10 3.70 1.39
C VAL A 83 30.38 3.74 0.04
N THR A 84 29.34 2.94 -0.14
CA THR A 84 28.66 2.80 -1.44
C THR A 84 27.77 3.99 -1.83
N LEU A 85 27.51 4.92 -0.91
CA LEU A 85 26.70 6.12 -1.13
C LEU A 85 27.38 7.30 -0.42
N GLU A 86 27.22 8.50 -0.98
CA GLU A 86 27.68 9.73 -0.37
C GLU A 86 27.18 9.86 1.10
N PRO A 87 28.09 10.11 2.07
CA PRO A 87 27.72 10.29 3.46
C PRO A 87 26.71 11.43 3.67
N CYS A 88 25.71 11.19 4.51
CA CYS A 88 24.78 12.22 4.95
C CYS A 88 25.39 13.14 6.02
N VAL A 89 24.69 14.20 6.43
CA VAL A 89 25.17 15.20 7.41
C VAL A 89 25.62 14.54 8.72
N MET A 90 24.87 13.56 9.21
CA MET A 90 25.19 12.82 10.43
C MET A 90 26.51 12.03 10.29
N CYS A 91 26.65 11.28 9.19
CA CYS A 91 27.84 10.47 8.92
C CYS A 91 29.06 11.37 8.67
N ALA A 92 28.91 12.45 7.90
CA ALA A 92 29.98 13.41 7.64
C ALA A 92 30.49 14.06 8.94
N GLY A 93 29.58 14.47 9.83
CA GLY A 93 29.96 14.97 11.16
C GLY A 93 30.70 13.93 12.00
N ALA A 94 30.28 12.67 11.96
CA ALA A 94 30.97 11.59 12.69
C ALA A 94 32.36 11.25 12.11
N ILE A 95 32.50 11.26 10.77
CA ILE A 95 33.78 11.11 10.07
C ILE A 95 34.77 12.19 10.53
N GLN A 96 34.28 13.43 10.61
CA GLN A 96 35.06 14.57 11.09
C GLN A 96 35.51 14.38 12.54
N GLN A 97 34.59 14.00 13.45
CA GLN A 97 34.90 13.77 14.87
C GLN A 97 35.87 12.60 15.07
N ALA A 98 35.79 11.58 14.22
CA ALA A 98 36.69 10.43 14.24
C ALA A 98 38.06 10.71 13.60
N ARG A 99 38.25 11.87 12.96
CA ARG A 99 39.48 12.26 12.26
C ARG A 99 39.92 11.29 11.16
N VAL A 100 38.94 10.76 10.42
CA VAL A 100 39.24 9.87 9.28
C VAL A 100 40.12 10.60 8.26
N GLY A 101 41.21 9.99 7.81
CA GLY A 101 42.15 10.63 6.88
C GLY A 101 41.57 10.79 5.47
N ARG A 102 40.87 9.76 4.98
CA ARG A 102 40.30 9.75 3.62
C ARG A 102 38.93 9.07 3.56
N VAL A 103 38.03 9.62 2.76
CA VAL A 103 36.73 9.05 2.41
C VAL A 103 36.67 8.79 0.92
N VAL A 104 36.26 7.58 0.55
CA VAL A 104 35.96 7.19 -0.82
C VAL A 104 34.51 6.78 -0.88
N TYR A 105 33.69 7.47 -1.67
CA TYR A 105 32.30 7.11 -1.87
C TYR A 105 31.99 6.80 -3.33
N ALA A 106 31.02 5.93 -3.57
CA ALA A 106 30.66 5.49 -4.91
C ALA A 106 29.66 6.44 -5.57
N ALA A 107 28.37 6.31 -5.22
CA ALA A 107 27.29 7.10 -5.81
C ALA A 107 27.02 8.40 -5.03
N LYS A 108 26.60 9.46 -5.72
CA LYS A 108 26.11 10.71 -5.09
C LYS A 108 24.72 10.52 -4.48
N ASP A 109 24.43 11.28 -3.43
CA ASP A 109 23.08 11.36 -2.84
C ASP A 109 22.51 12.78 -3.02
N ALA A 110 21.74 12.97 -4.09
CA ALA A 110 21.11 14.25 -4.41
C ALA A 110 20.09 14.73 -3.36
N LYS A 111 19.66 13.88 -2.43
CA LYS A 111 18.62 14.21 -1.43
C LYS A 111 19.15 14.31 -0.01
N GLY A 112 20.28 13.67 0.29
CA GLY A 112 20.82 13.60 1.65
C GLY A 112 22.33 13.80 1.76
N GLY A 113 23.05 13.88 0.64
CA GLY A 113 24.50 13.92 0.59
C GLY A 113 25.08 15.21 1.17
N ALA A 114 26.06 15.07 2.06
CA ALA A 114 26.66 16.18 2.79
C ALA A 114 28.15 16.37 2.51
N VAL A 115 28.67 15.73 1.47
CA VAL A 115 30.07 15.84 1.06
C VAL A 115 30.19 16.76 -0.15
N GLU A 116 29.34 16.59 -1.15
CA GLU A 116 29.27 17.47 -2.32
C GLU A 116 27.84 17.88 -2.70
N SER A 117 26.85 17.01 -2.53
CA SER A 117 25.53 17.20 -3.14
C SER A 117 24.73 18.37 -2.55
N LEU A 118 24.50 18.37 -1.24
CA LEU A 118 23.75 19.43 -0.55
C LEU A 118 24.62 20.27 0.39
N TYR A 119 25.68 19.67 0.92
CA TYR A 119 26.61 20.31 1.84
C TYR A 119 28.04 19.90 1.50
N GLN A 120 29.01 20.64 2.05
CA GLN A 120 30.44 20.40 1.88
C GLN A 120 31.11 20.24 3.26
N VAL A 121 30.54 19.38 4.12
CA VAL A 121 30.96 19.26 5.53
C VAL A 121 32.42 18.82 5.64
N LEU A 122 32.85 17.88 4.79
CA LEU A 122 34.21 17.30 4.86
C LEU A 122 35.30 18.21 4.28
N SER A 123 34.93 19.26 3.55
CA SER A 123 35.84 20.25 2.96
C SER A 123 35.65 21.66 3.53
N ASP A 124 34.89 21.79 4.62
CA ASP A 124 34.70 23.06 5.32
C ASP A 124 36.00 23.48 6.03
N SER A 125 36.60 24.56 5.56
CA SER A 125 37.87 25.11 6.06
C SER A 125 37.79 25.63 7.50
N ARG A 126 36.59 25.84 8.04
CA ARG A 126 36.38 26.27 9.44
C ARG A 126 36.57 25.11 10.42
N LEU A 127 36.55 23.87 9.95
CA LEU A 127 36.70 22.68 10.78
C LEU A 127 38.18 22.31 10.96
N ASN A 128 38.50 21.78 12.14
CA ASN A 128 39.88 21.55 12.62
C ASN A 128 40.60 20.34 12.01
N HIS A 129 39.91 19.50 11.26
CA HIS A 129 40.45 18.31 10.60
C HIS A 129 40.05 18.34 9.12
N GLN A 130 40.93 17.91 8.22
CA GLN A 130 40.70 17.97 6.78
C GLN A 130 40.71 16.56 6.22
N VAL A 131 39.64 16.19 5.54
CA VAL A 131 39.41 14.83 5.04
C VAL A 131 39.65 14.82 3.54
N GLN A 132 40.51 13.91 3.06
CA GLN A 132 40.66 13.70 1.62
C GLN A 132 39.43 12.98 1.07
N VAL A 133 38.85 13.46 -0.02
CA VAL A 133 37.64 12.89 -0.62
C VAL A 133 37.94 12.35 -2.02
N THR A 134 37.44 11.17 -2.32
CA THR A 134 37.39 10.60 -3.67
C THR A 134 35.99 10.08 -3.95
N MET A 135 35.45 10.40 -5.11
CA MET A 135 34.10 10.01 -5.51
C MET A 135 34.11 9.15 -6.77
N GLY A 136 33.00 8.46 -7.06
CA GLY A 136 32.78 7.82 -8.35
C GLY A 136 33.29 6.38 -8.48
N VAL A 137 33.90 5.81 -7.43
CA VAL A 137 34.44 4.45 -7.48
C VAL A 137 33.29 3.44 -7.47
N LEU A 138 33.09 2.68 -8.55
CA LEU A 138 31.92 1.78 -8.73
C LEU A 138 30.57 2.50 -8.62
N GLU A 139 30.50 3.76 -9.06
CA GLU A 139 29.30 4.57 -8.97
C GLU A 139 28.09 3.91 -9.62
N LYS A 140 28.26 3.37 -10.83
CA LYS A 140 27.17 2.75 -11.59
C LYS A 140 26.57 1.58 -10.83
N GLU A 141 27.39 0.63 -10.38
CA GLU A 141 26.89 -0.56 -9.66
C GLU A 141 26.21 -0.19 -8.34
N CYS A 142 26.74 0.79 -7.61
CA CYS A 142 26.15 1.22 -6.34
C CYS A 142 24.83 1.97 -6.55
N SER A 143 24.75 2.83 -7.57
CA SER A 143 23.55 3.58 -7.92
C SER A 143 22.42 2.67 -8.41
N GLU A 144 22.73 1.68 -9.25
CA GLU A 144 21.78 0.68 -9.75
C GLU A 144 21.19 -0.15 -8.61
N LEU A 145 22.02 -0.56 -7.64
CA LEU A 145 21.57 -1.32 -6.47
C LEU A 145 20.54 -0.56 -5.63
N ILE A 146 20.81 0.72 -5.33
CA ILE A 146 19.90 1.57 -4.55
C ILE A 146 18.59 1.83 -5.33
N SER A 147 18.72 2.14 -6.62
CA SER A 147 17.56 2.39 -7.49
C SER A 147 16.66 1.16 -7.60
N GLY A 148 17.26 -0.03 -7.77
CA GLY A 148 16.55 -1.30 -7.81
C GLY A 148 15.80 -1.60 -6.51
N PHE A 149 16.41 -1.34 -5.36
CA PHE A 149 15.77 -1.52 -4.05
C PHE A 149 14.51 -0.66 -3.89
N PHE A 150 14.59 0.63 -4.19
CA PHE A 150 13.42 1.50 -4.08
C PHE A 150 12.35 1.22 -5.14
N GLN A 151 12.74 0.75 -6.32
CA GLN A 151 11.79 0.30 -7.34
C GLN A 151 11.02 -0.93 -6.86
N GLY A 152 11.70 -1.96 -6.34
CA GLY A 152 11.05 -3.15 -5.78
C GLY A 152 10.05 -2.81 -4.67
N ARG A 153 10.42 -1.92 -3.74
CA ARG A 153 9.50 -1.45 -2.69
C ARG A 153 8.26 -0.74 -3.21
N ARG A 154 8.38 0.07 -4.29
CA ARG A 154 7.22 0.73 -4.92
C ARG A 154 6.29 -0.29 -5.56
N ASP A 155 6.84 -1.33 -6.18
CA ASP A 155 6.06 -2.36 -6.85
C ASP A 155 5.32 -3.25 -5.84
N GLU A 156 5.96 -3.58 -4.71
CA GLU A 156 5.30 -4.25 -3.56
C GLU A 156 4.17 -3.41 -2.95
N GLN A 157 4.34 -2.09 -2.83
CA GLN A 157 3.28 -1.22 -2.33
C GLN A 157 2.10 -1.16 -3.31
N LYS A 158 2.36 -1.13 -4.61
CA LYS A 158 1.31 -1.18 -5.64
C LYS A 158 0.54 -2.49 -5.60
N SER A 159 1.23 -3.63 -5.45
CA SER A 159 0.57 -4.93 -5.37
C SER A 159 -0.30 -5.05 -4.11
N LYS A 160 0.19 -4.62 -2.94
CA LYS A 160 -0.60 -4.58 -1.70
C LYS A 160 -1.81 -3.65 -1.77
N LYS A 161 -1.70 -2.51 -2.48
CA LYS A 161 -2.81 -1.58 -2.69
C LYS A 161 -3.86 -2.11 -3.69
N SER A 162 -3.53 -3.15 -4.46
CA SER A 162 -4.39 -3.73 -5.49
C SER A 162 -5.33 -4.83 -4.99
N GLU A 163 -5.23 -5.27 -3.73
CA GLU A 163 -6.17 -6.23 -3.15
C GLU A 163 -7.48 -5.51 -2.78
N LYS A 164 -8.40 -5.41 -3.75
CA LYS A 164 -9.75 -4.85 -3.54
C LYS A 164 -10.46 -5.62 -2.43
N VAL A 165 -10.70 -4.99 -1.29
CA VAL A 165 -11.55 -5.53 -0.22
C VAL A 165 -13.01 -5.42 -0.67
N TYR A 166 -13.65 -6.56 -0.95
CA TYR A 166 -15.05 -6.60 -1.36
C TYR A 166 -15.98 -6.60 -0.15
N ARG A 167 -17.03 -5.80 -0.20
CA ARG A 167 -18.17 -5.88 0.72
C ARG A 167 -19.04 -7.06 0.35
N HIS A 168 -19.08 -8.10 1.18
CA HIS A 168 -19.94 -9.26 0.97
C HIS A 168 -21.38 -8.93 1.36
N ARG A 169 -22.28 -8.98 0.38
CA ARG A 169 -23.66 -8.50 0.49
C ARG A 169 -24.65 -9.53 -0.03
N SER A 170 -25.91 -9.39 0.36
CA SER A 170 -27.02 -10.07 -0.30
C SER A 170 -28.18 -9.13 -0.57
N SER A 171 -28.96 -9.41 -1.62
CA SER A 171 -30.08 -8.58 -2.05
C SER A 171 -31.17 -9.43 -2.70
N ALA A 172 -32.42 -8.99 -2.58
CA ALA A 172 -33.58 -9.64 -3.17
C ALA A 172 -34.18 -8.81 -4.31
N VAL A 173 -34.42 -9.43 -5.46
CA VAL A 173 -35.30 -8.91 -6.51
C VAL A 173 -36.69 -9.46 -6.24
N VAL A 174 -37.51 -8.70 -5.53
CA VAL A 174 -38.86 -9.13 -5.11
C VAL A 174 -39.86 -8.69 -6.16
N VAL A 175 -40.58 -9.66 -6.74
CA VAL A 175 -41.59 -9.42 -7.78
C VAL A 175 -42.99 -9.73 -7.25
N TYR A 176 -43.92 -8.81 -7.53
CA TYR A 176 -45.34 -8.98 -7.25
C TYR A 176 -46.18 -8.21 -8.27
N LYS A 177 -47.14 -8.88 -8.94
CA LYS A 177 -48.08 -8.26 -9.91
C LYS A 177 -47.39 -7.34 -10.94
N ASN A 178 -46.35 -7.84 -11.61
CA ASN A 178 -45.54 -7.10 -12.58
C ASN A 178 -44.85 -5.84 -12.03
N LYS A 179 -44.60 -5.79 -10.72
CA LYS A 179 -43.81 -4.75 -10.08
C LYS A 179 -42.65 -5.32 -9.30
N ILE A 180 -41.62 -4.49 -9.09
CA ILE A 180 -40.48 -4.78 -8.23
C ILE A 180 -40.54 -3.88 -7.00
N LEU A 181 -40.32 -4.50 -5.85
CA LEU A 181 -40.15 -3.79 -4.58
C LEU A 181 -38.73 -3.22 -4.47
N GLY A 182 -38.65 -2.02 -3.92
CA GLY A 182 -37.39 -1.39 -3.54
C GLY A 182 -37.67 -0.10 -2.79
N PHE A 183 -36.66 0.75 -2.67
CA PHE A 183 -36.79 2.03 -1.98
C PHE A 183 -35.98 3.12 -2.67
N HIS A 184 -36.45 4.35 -2.52
CA HIS A 184 -35.71 5.51 -2.98
C HIS A 184 -34.58 5.84 -2.02
N ALA A 185 -33.41 6.14 -2.56
CA ALA A 185 -32.26 6.58 -1.79
C ALA A 185 -31.62 7.82 -2.41
N GLU A 186 -31.00 8.66 -1.59
CA GLU A 186 -30.20 9.78 -2.06
C GLU A 186 -28.77 9.68 -1.52
N ASP A 187 -27.79 9.70 -2.41
CA ASP A 187 -26.39 9.67 -2.01
C ASP A 187 -26.04 10.92 -1.20
N PRO A 188 -25.46 10.79 0.01
CA PRO A 188 -25.31 11.90 0.93
C PRO A 188 -24.36 12.99 0.42
N VAL A 189 -23.41 12.64 -0.46
CA VAL A 189 -22.36 13.54 -0.98
C VAL A 189 -22.72 14.09 -2.35
N SER A 190 -22.99 13.21 -3.31
CA SER A 190 -23.29 13.58 -4.70
C SER A 190 -24.72 14.05 -4.92
N LYS A 191 -25.62 13.82 -3.96
CA LYS A 191 -27.07 14.10 -4.06
C LYS A 191 -27.77 13.37 -5.21
N LYS A 192 -27.12 12.39 -5.82
CA LYS A 192 -27.73 11.57 -6.86
C LYS A 192 -28.80 10.68 -6.23
N LYS A 193 -29.96 10.64 -6.87
CA LYS A 193 -31.10 9.81 -6.46
C LYS A 193 -31.02 8.43 -7.12
N TYR A 194 -31.36 7.42 -6.34
CA TYR A 194 -31.35 6.03 -6.74
C TYR A 194 -32.66 5.36 -6.35
N PHE A 195 -32.93 4.22 -6.97
CA PHE A 195 -33.90 3.25 -6.51
C PHE A 195 -33.14 1.95 -6.25
N PHE A 196 -33.08 1.52 -5.00
CA PHE A 196 -32.34 0.34 -4.60
C PHE A 196 -33.26 -0.85 -4.44
N LEU A 197 -32.72 -2.02 -4.81
CA LEU A 197 -33.24 -3.28 -4.33
C LEU A 197 -32.96 -3.39 -2.84
N PRO A 198 -33.84 -4.03 -2.07
CA PRO A 198 -33.53 -4.32 -0.69
C PRO A 198 -32.30 -5.22 -0.57
N GLY A 199 -31.39 -4.93 0.36
CA GLY A 199 -30.21 -5.75 0.62
C GLY A 199 -29.01 -5.03 1.22
N GLY A 200 -28.35 -5.72 2.16
CA GLY A 200 -27.22 -5.20 2.93
C GLY A 200 -26.05 -6.17 3.05
N MET A 201 -25.28 -6.01 4.12
CA MET A 201 -24.09 -6.83 4.42
C MET A 201 -24.54 -8.19 4.97
N ILE A 202 -23.79 -9.24 4.63
CA ILE A 202 -23.99 -10.55 5.25
C ILE A 202 -23.30 -10.53 6.62
N ASP A 203 -24.08 -10.68 7.68
CA ASP A 203 -23.56 -10.69 9.05
C ASP A 203 -22.90 -12.03 9.41
N PRO A 204 -21.95 -12.05 10.37
CA PRO A 204 -21.32 -13.28 10.82
C PRO A 204 -22.35 -14.32 11.31
N GLY A 205 -22.33 -15.51 10.72
CA GLY A 205 -23.26 -16.60 11.07
C GLY A 205 -24.57 -16.61 10.27
N GLU A 206 -24.81 -15.62 9.42
CA GLU A 206 -25.97 -15.56 8.54
C GLU A 206 -25.67 -16.16 7.16
N THR A 207 -26.66 -16.83 6.54
CA THR A 207 -26.57 -17.22 5.13
C THR A 207 -26.98 -16.05 4.24
N ALA A 208 -26.47 -15.95 3.01
CA ALA A 208 -26.88 -14.89 2.08
C ALA A 208 -28.41 -14.85 1.88
N ALA A 209 -29.05 -16.02 1.82
CA ALA A 209 -30.50 -16.18 1.77
C ALA A 209 -31.21 -15.52 2.97
N MET A 210 -30.75 -15.78 4.20
CA MET A 210 -31.30 -15.16 5.42
C MET A 210 -31.10 -13.64 5.40
N THR A 211 -29.91 -13.16 5.02
CA THR A 211 -29.61 -11.73 4.89
C THR A 211 -30.57 -11.06 3.91
N ALA A 212 -30.82 -11.64 2.73
CA ALA A 212 -31.72 -11.06 1.74
C ALA A 212 -33.16 -10.90 2.27
N VAL A 213 -33.65 -11.86 3.06
CA VAL A 213 -34.98 -11.80 3.70
C VAL A 213 -35.00 -10.74 4.81
N ARG A 214 -34.01 -10.74 5.70
CA ARG A 214 -33.90 -9.80 6.82
C ARG A 214 -33.84 -8.35 6.32
N GLU A 215 -32.89 -8.06 5.44
CA GLU A 215 -32.69 -6.71 4.88
C GLU A 215 -33.92 -6.22 4.13
N THR A 216 -34.62 -7.11 3.41
CA THR A 216 -35.90 -6.74 2.79
C THR A 216 -36.94 -6.34 3.84
N SER A 217 -37.09 -7.12 4.91
CA SER A 217 -38.02 -6.77 5.98
C SER A 217 -37.66 -5.44 6.65
N GLU A 218 -36.38 -5.20 6.91
CA GLU A 218 -35.90 -4.00 7.61
C GLU A 218 -36.03 -2.74 6.75
N GLU A 219 -35.67 -2.81 5.46
CA GLU A 219 -35.67 -1.65 4.56
C GLU A 219 -37.07 -1.38 3.95
N THR A 220 -37.98 -2.35 3.97
CA THR A 220 -39.25 -2.24 3.24
C THR A 220 -40.52 -2.55 4.03
N ASP A 221 -40.42 -3.05 5.26
CA ASP A 221 -41.55 -3.53 6.08
C ASP A 221 -42.33 -4.70 5.45
N TYR A 222 -41.79 -5.34 4.40
CA TYR A 222 -42.39 -6.52 3.78
C TYR A 222 -41.68 -7.83 4.15
N LYS A 223 -42.48 -8.84 4.48
CA LYS A 223 -42.06 -10.23 4.57
C LYS A 223 -42.09 -10.87 3.19
N ILE A 224 -40.99 -11.52 2.85
CA ILE A 224 -40.80 -12.14 1.55
C ILE A 224 -40.43 -13.62 1.68
N LYS A 225 -40.81 -14.36 0.65
CA LYS A 225 -40.26 -15.68 0.38
C LYS A 225 -39.28 -15.56 -0.77
N ILE A 226 -38.06 -16.07 -0.58
CA ILE A 226 -37.05 -16.17 -1.64
C ILE A 226 -37.03 -17.56 -2.27
N PHE A 227 -36.61 -17.62 -3.52
CA PHE A 227 -36.40 -18.85 -4.27
C PHE A 227 -34.88 -19.11 -4.31
N SER A 228 -34.39 -19.92 -3.38
CA SER A 228 -32.94 -20.12 -3.16
C SER A 228 -32.22 -20.70 -4.38
N GLU A 229 -32.92 -21.46 -5.22
CA GLU A 229 -32.42 -22.01 -6.48
C GLU A 229 -32.10 -20.93 -7.54
N THR A 230 -32.56 -19.70 -7.33
CA THR A 230 -32.30 -18.57 -8.23
C THR A 230 -31.03 -17.81 -7.89
N GLU A 231 -30.29 -18.26 -6.86
CA GLU A 231 -29.04 -17.66 -6.40
C GLU A 231 -28.11 -17.34 -7.56
N PHE A 232 -27.60 -16.11 -7.58
CA PHE A 232 -26.42 -15.82 -8.38
C PHE A 232 -25.57 -14.71 -7.76
N ARG A 233 -24.26 -14.80 -7.96
CA ARG A 233 -23.28 -13.85 -7.42
C ARG A 233 -22.76 -12.89 -8.49
N ARG A 234 -22.52 -11.63 -8.12
CA ARG A 234 -21.86 -10.63 -8.97
C ARG A 234 -20.91 -9.74 -8.18
N LYS A 235 -19.75 -9.46 -8.76
CA LYS A 235 -18.82 -8.44 -8.30
C LYS A 235 -18.93 -7.18 -9.15
N TYR A 236 -19.03 -6.02 -8.51
CA TYR A 236 -19.13 -4.72 -9.17
C TYR A 236 -18.60 -3.60 -8.27
N ASP A 237 -18.25 -2.47 -8.87
CA ASP A 237 -17.81 -1.28 -8.15
C ASP A 237 -18.99 -0.32 -8.01
N PHE A 238 -19.39 0.01 -6.78
CA PHE A 238 -20.48 0.95 -6.55
C PHE A 238 -19.97 2.24 -5.90
N ASN A 239 -20.20 3.38 -6.54
CA ASN A 239 -19.81 4.67 -6.00
C ASN A 239 -20.89 5.20 -5.06
N TRP A 240 -20.58 5.25 -3.76
CA TRP A 240 -21.48 5.72 -2.72
C TRP A 240 -20.72 6.50 -1.64
N ASN A 241 -21.31 7.60 -1.17
CA ASN A 241 -20.75 8.49 -0.16
C ASN A 241 -19.33 8.98 -0.54
N GLY A 242 -19.15 9.35 -1.81
CA GLY A 242 -17.87 9.83 -2.36
C GLY A 242 -16.75 8.79 -2.47
N LYS A 243 -17.04 7.50 -2.26
CA LYS A 243 -16.06 6.40 -2.31
C LYS A 243 -16.50 5.32 -3.29
N ASN A 244 -15.54 4.73 -4.00
CA ASN A 244 -15.76 3.46 -4.70
C ASN A 244 -15.83 2.35 -3.65
N GLN A 245 -16.92 1.61 -3.64
CA GLN A 245 -17.20 0.50 -2.75
C GLN A 245 -17.32 -0.78 -3.58
N PRO A 246 -16.25 -1.58 -3.71
CA PRO A 246 -16.31 -2.88 -4.36
C PRO A 246 -17.30 -3.78 -3.60
N CYS A 247 -18.29 -4.30 -4.32
CA CYS A 247 -19.34 -5.16 -3.77
C CYS A 247 -19.21 -6.56 -4.36
N ASP A 248 -19.40 -7.58 -3.54
CA ASP A 248 -19.61 -8.97 -3.94
C ASP A 248 -20.99 -9.39 -3.43
N THR A 249 -22.01 -9.26 -4.29
CA THR A 249 -23.42 -9.41 -3.91
C THR A 249 -23.97 -10.74 -4.42
N VAL A 250 -24.66 -11.45 -3.54
CA VAL A 250 -25.49 -12.61 -3.89
C VAL A 250 -26.93 -12.14 -4.03
N PHE A 251 -27.52 -12.33 -5.21
CA PHE A 251 -28.89 -11.94 -5.52
C PHE A 251 -29.83 -13.15 -5.54
N TYR A 252 -31.05 -12.95 -5.04
CA TYR A 252 -32.14 -13.93 -5.09
C TYR A 252 -33.39 -13.32 -5.73
N LEU A 253 -34.18 -14.14 -6.41
CA LEU A 253 -35.58 -13.82 -6.73
C LEU A 253 -36.43 -14.05 -5.47
N GLY A 254 -37.38 -13.15 -5.22
CA GLY A 254 -38.37 -13.31 -4.17
C GLY A 254 -39.77 -12.87 -4.59
N THR A 255 -40.75 -13.17 -3.75
CA THR A 255 -42.12 -12.65 -3.83
C THR A 255 -42.65 -12.40 -2.42
N LEU A 256 -43.79 -11.73 -2.29
CA LEU A 256 -44.40 -11.47 -0.99
C LEU A 256 -44.84 -12.78 -0.33
N ASP A 257 -44.53 -12.92 0.95
CA ASP A 257 -45.04 -14.01 1.82
C ASP A 257 -46.21 -13.53 2.70
N GLU A 258 -46.76 -12.37 2.35
CA GLU A 258 -47.87 -11.74 3.04
C GLU A 258 -48.72 -10.90 2.06
N PRO A 259 -49.94 -10.49 2.45
CA PRO A 259 -50.75 -9.58 1.65
C PRO A 259 -50.05 -8.23 1.45
N TRP A 260 -50.15 -7.70 0.23
CA TRP A 260 -49.72 -6.34 -0.06
C TRP A 260 -50.48 -5.33 0.81
N HIS A 261 -49.76 -4.35 1.34
CA HIS A 261 -50.28 -3.25 2.13
C HIS A 261 -49.48 -1.97 1.84
N GLU A 262 -50.04 -0.81 2.17
CA GLU A 262 -49.32 0.47 2.02
C GLU A 262 -48.29 0.61 3.14
N VAL A 263 -47.03 0.84 2.76
CA VAL A 263 -45.92 0.91 3.73
C VAL A 263 -45.93 2.26 4.41
N ARG A 264 -45.88 2.26 5.75
CA ARG A 264 -45.71 3.49 6.55
C ARG A 264 -44.26 3.97 6.48
N ALA A 265 -43.94 5.10 7.11
CA ALA A 265 -42.56 5.57 7.18
C ALA A 265 -41.65 4.51 7.83
N VAL A 266 -40.78 3.88 7.04
CA VAL A 266 -39.71 3.00 7.52
C VAL A 266 -38.62 3.88 8.10
N LYS A 267 -38.30 3.69 9.39
CA LYS A 267 -37.13 4.31 10.01
C LYS A 267 -35.94 3.40 9.81
N ASP A 268 -35.27 3.58 8.68
CA ASP A 268 -34.00 2.95 8.36
C ASP A 268 -32.89 4.04 8.32
N ALA A 269 -31.95 3.98 7.38
CA ALA A 269 -30.84 4.92 7.30
C ALA A 269 -31.26 6.32 6.81
N ASP A 270 -30.48 7.35 7.17
CA ASP A 270 -30.71 8.76 6.80
C ASP A 270 -30.76 9.02 5.29
N TYR A 271 -30.34 8.07 4.46
CA TYR A 271 -30.44 8.14 3.00
C TYR A 271 -31.72 7.55 2.43
N HIS A 272 -32.50 6.81 3.22
CA HIS A 272 -33.76 6.18 2.81
C HIS A 272 -34.84 7.24 2.62
N ARG A 273 -35.57 7.19 1.49
CA ARG A 273 -36.55 8.20 1.06
C ARG A 273 -37.93 7.59 0.78
N GLY A 274 -38.18 6.37 1.25
CA GLY A 274 -39.47 5.70 1.15
C GLY A 274 -39.46 4.51 0.20
N VAL A 275 -40.27 3.52 0.55
CA VAL A 275 -40.48 2.27 -0.17
C VAL A 275 -41.36 2.52 -1.39
N ALA A 276 -41.05 1.89 -2.52
CA ALA A 276 -41.87 1.99 -3.71
C ALA A 276 -41.88 0.69 -4.52
N TRP A 277 -42.91 0.58 -5.36
CA TRP A 277 -43.08 -0.51 -6.30
C TRP A 277 -43.00 0.03 -7.73
N ILE A 278 -41.97 -0.34 -8.48
CA ILE A 278 -41.78 0.11 -9.87
C ILE A 278 -42.30 -0.95 -10.85
N ASP A 279 -42.87 -0.53 -11.98
CA ASP A 279 -43.31 -1.47 -13.00
C ASP A 279 -42.12 -2.17 -13.67
N LEU A 280 -42.26 -3.47 -14.01
CA LEU A 280 -41.21 -4.23 -14.71
C LEU A 280 -40.78 -3.62 -16.06
N LYS A 281 -41.62 -2.77 -16.67
CA LYS A 281 -41.28 -2.06 -17.92
C LYS A 281 -40.25 -0.94 -17.71
N ASP A 282 -40.11 -0.45 -16.47
CA ASP A 282 -39.26 0.70 -16.13
C ASP A 282 -37.90 0.28 -15.56
N ILE A 283 -37.61 -1.03 -15.49
CA ILE A 283 -36.35 -1.59 -14.96
C ILE A 283 -35.12 -0.96 -15.62
N ASP A 284 -35.09 -0.93 -16.95
CA ASP A 284 -33.90 -0.50 -17.69
C ASP A 284 -33.54 0.95 -17.37
N LYS A 285 -34.55 1.82 -17.32
CA LYS A 285 -34.38 3.21 -16.92
C LYS A 285 -33.96 3.30 -15.46
N THR A 286 -34.62 2.56 -14.56
CA THR A 286 -34.47 2.70 -13.12
C THR A 286 -33.11 2.20 -12.61
N PHE A 287 -32.61 1.08 -13.14
CA PHE A 287 -31.34 0.48 -12.72
C PHE A 287 -30.16 0.81 -13.65
N SER A 288 -30.35 1.67 -14.66
CA SER A 288 -29.28 2.11 -15.58
C SER A 288 -28.06 2.75 -14.91
N TYR A 289 -28.15 3.11 -13.63
CA TYR A 289 -27.05 3.66 -12.86
C TYR A 289 -25.91 2.65 -12.61
N ASP A 290 -26.16 1.34 -12.73
CA ASP A 290 -25.15 0.29 -12.60
C ASP A 290 -25.51 -0.90 -13.50
N LYS A 291 -24.60 -1.24 -14.44
CA LYS A 291 -24.82 -2.29 -15.45
C LYS A 291 -24.95 -3.68 -14.85
N ASP A 292 -24.28 -3.94 -13.72
CA ASP A 292 -24.19 -5.25 -13.10
C ASP A 292 -25.44 -5.51 -12.24
N ILE A 293 -25.93 -4.47 -11.55
CA ILE A 293 -27.24 -4.48 -10.88
C ILE A 293 -28.37 -4.59 -11.91
N LEU A 294 -28.35 -3.78 -12.98
CA LEU A 294 -29.37 -3.87 -14.04
C LEU A 294 -29.46 -5.29 -14.62
N TRP A 295 -28.32 -5.90 -14.91
CA TRP A 295 -28.28 -7.28 -15.39
C TRP A 295 -28.86 -8.27 -14.39
N ALA A 296 -28.57 -8.09 -13.09
CA ALA A 296 -29.13 -8.91 -12.01
C ALA A 296 -30.66 -8.89 -12.04
N VAL A 297 -31.23 -7.69 -12.11
CA VAL A 297 -32.68 -7.46 -12.13
C VAL A 297 -33.30 -8.06 -13.39
N GLN A 298 -32.72 -7.81 -14.57
CA GLN A 298 -33.22 -8.35 -15.84
C GLN A 298 -33.20 -9.89 -15.85
N LYS A 299 -32.13 -10.51 -15.32
CA LYS A 299 -32.02 -11.96 -15.23
C LYS A 299 -33.11 -12.54 -14.32
N LEU A 300 -33.25 -12.02 -13.10
CA LEU A 300 -34.18 -12.57 -12.12
C LEU A 300 -35.64 -12.31 -12.48
N THR A 301 -35.95 -11.17 -13.11
CA THR A 301 -37.31 -10.89 -13.60
C THR A 301 -37.71 -11.74 -14.80
N LYS A 302 -36.75 -12.10 -15.67
CA LYS A 302 -36.97 -13.12 -16.72
C LYS A 302 -37.29 -14.49 -16.11
N THR A 303 -36.62 -14.85 -15.01
CA THR A 303 -36.93 -16.07 -14.26
C THR A 303 -38.32 -15.99 -13.61
N ALA A 304 -38.67 -14.86 -12.99
CA ALA A 304 -39.99 -14.62 -12.40
C ALA A 304 -41.14 -14.83 -13.40
N ARG A 305 -40.98 -14.31 -14.63
CA ARG A 305 -41.98 -14.52 -15.70
C ARG A 305 -42.17 -16.00 -16.05
N LYS A 306 -41.10 -16.80 -16.04
CA LYS A 306 -41.20 -18.25 -16.28
C LYS A 306 -41.89 -18.97 -15.12
N MET A 307 -41.72 -18.47 -13.90
CA MET A 307 -42.35 -18.98 -12.68
C MET A 307 -43.78 -18.47 -12.47
N LYS A 308 -44.27 -17.55 -13.31
CA LYS A 308 -45.60 -16.93 -13.24
C LYS A 308 -45.87 -16.21 -11.91
N LEU A 309 -44.85 -15.50 -11.40
CA LEU A 309 -44.92 -14.62 -10.22
C LEU A 309 -45.46 -13.23 -10.57
#